data_AF-A0A7S4EY27-F1
#
_entry.id   AF-A0A7S4EY27-F1
#
_cell.length_a   1.000
_cell.length_b   1.000
_cell.length_c   1.000
_cell.angle_alpha   90.00
_cell.angle_beta   90.00
_cell.angle_gamma   90.00
#
_symmetry.space_group_name_H-M   'P 1'
#
loop_
_entity.id
_entity.type
_entity.pdbx_description
1 polymer ?
#
loop_
_entity_poly.entity_id
_entity_poly.type
_entity_poly.pdbx_seq_one_letter_code
_entity_poly.pdbx_strand_id
1 'polypeptide(L)'
;MGPSRLDRLLSLLEHAPSEAARNAAAKQLGAIQREHPRELPHLLQRLLRYLFDEDWQTRKAAAAALQAISEAVPEWTPEHPAEEDAEAEAAAREEAAGAWLSFASFDMSQVLANGAPLLASGGEEFEEEVSTEAERPRDRLLRQRRVLQQ
;
A
#
# COMPACT_ATOMS: atom_id res chain seq x y z
N MET A 1 14.99 24.00 10.48
CA MET A 1 14.35 23.24 11.58
C MET A 1 14.93 21.84 11.58
N GLY A 2 15.26 21.29 12.76
CA GLY A 2 15.84 19.94 12.85
C GLY A 2 14.81 18.83 12.59
N PRO A 3 15.27 17.57 12.42
CA PRO A 3 14.38 16.44 12.16
C PRO A 3 13.39 16.23 13.31
N SER A 4 12.12 16.08 12.95
CA SER A 4 11.00 15.81 13.85
C SER A 4 11.14 14.45 14.53
N ARG A 5 10.36 14.21 15.60
CA ARG A 5 10.33 12.88 16.26
C ARG A 5 9.91 11.78 15.28
N LEU A 6 8.96 12.06 14.39
CA LEU A 6 8.52 11.13 13.36
C LEU A 6 9.65 10.84 12.37
N ASP A 7 10.41 11.86 11.95
CA ASP A 7 11.54 11.70 11.02
C ASP A 7 12.61 10.77 11.61
N ARG A 8 12.88 10.91 12.91
CA ARG A 8 13.83 10.05 13.62
C ARG A 8 13.34 8.61 13.71
N LEU A 9 12.05 8.40 14.02
CA LEU A 9 11.48 7.05 14.07
C LEU A 9 11.51 6.36 12.71
N LEU A 10 11.20 7.09 11.64
CA LEU A 10 11.28 6.56 10.27
C LEU A 10 12.74 6.26 9.87
N SER A 11 13.68 7.15 10.19
CA SER A 11 15.12 6.92 9.95
C SER A 11 15.65 5.67 10.68
N LEU A 12 15.11 5.36 11.86
CA LEU A 12 15.47 4.14 12.59
C LEU A 12 15.04 2.84 11.87
N LEU A 13 14.05 2.87 10.96
CA LEU A 13 13.70 1.69 10.17
C LEU A 13 14.85 1.27 9.24
N GLU A 14 15.66 2.22 8.81
CA GLU A 14 16.76 2.05 7.86
C GLU A 14 18.13 1.96 8.57
N HIS A 15 18.35 2.81 9.58
CA HIS A 15 19.68 3.01 10.18
C HIS A 15 19.85 2.35 11.55
N ALA A 16 18.81 1.78 12.15
CA ALA A 16 18.96 1.22 13.49
C ALA A 16 19.91 0.02 13.49
N PRO A 17 20.77 -0.10 14.53
CA PRO A 17 21.87 -1.07 14.57
C PRO A 17 21.42 -2.51 14.82
N SER A 18 20.15 -2.73 15.18
CA SER A 18 19.61 -4.06 15.46
C SER A 18 18.16 -4.19 15.03
N GLU A 19 17.75 -5.42 14.73
CA GLU A 19 16.36 -5.76 14.41
C GLU A 19 15.41 -5.41 15.58
N ALA A 20 15.86 -5.60 16.82
CA ALA A 20 15.09 -5.20 18.01
C ALA A 20 14.81 -3.69 18.04
N ALA A 21 15.78 -2.86 17.66
CA ALA A 21 15.62 -1.41 17.59
C ALA A 21 14.69 -0.99 16.44
N ARG A 22 14.78 -1.64 15.26
CA ARG A 22 13.85 -1.44 14.15
C ARG A 22 12.42 -1.79 14.54
N ASN A 23 12.22 -2.93 15.21
CA ASN A 23 10.92 -3.37 15.71
C ASN A 23 10.37 -2.44 16.81
N ALA A 24 11.23 -1.88 17.66
CA ALA A 24 10.82 -0.87 18.64
C ALA A 24 10.34 0.41 17.95
N ALA A 25 11.05 0.88 16.91
CA ALA A 25 10.62 2.03 16.11
C ALA A 25 9.28 1.77 15.41
N ALA A 26 9.10 0.60 14.79
CA ALA A 26 7.83 0.17 14.20
C ALA A 26 6.66 0.25 15.20
N LYS A 27 6.83 -0.29 16.41
CA LYS A 27 5.82 -0.22 17.48
C LYS A 27 5.50 1.22 17.88
N GLN A 28 6.49 2.11 17.91
CA GLN A 28 6.28 3.53 18.20
C GLN A 28 5.50 4.24 17.09
N LEU A 29 5.71 3.88 15.82
CA LEU A 29 4.90 4.40 14.71
C LEU A 29 3.43 3.98 14.83
N GLY A 30 3.16 2.74 15.24
CA GLY A 30 1.80 2.29 15.57
C GLY A 30 1.18 3.06 16.75
N ALA A 31 1.98 3.36 17.79
CA ALA A 31 1.52 4.20 18.90
C ALA A 31 1.14 5.62 18.44
N ILE A 32 1.95 6.22 17.55
CA ILE A 32 1.65 7.53 16.94
C ILE A 32 0.33 7.49 16.17
N GLN A 33 0.07 6.44 15.40
CA GLN A 33 -1.20 6.28 14.69
C GLN A 33 -2.39 6.26 15.67
N ARG A 34 -2.26 5.55 16.80
CA ARG A 34 -3.31 5.49 17.82
C ARG A 34 -3.59 6.86 18.45
N GLU A 35 -2.55 7.66 18.69
CA GLU A 35 -2.65 9.00 19.28
C GLU A 35 -3.16 10.04 18.27
N HIS A 36 -2.86 9.86 16.98
CA HIS A 36 -3.18 10.81 15.92
C HIS A 36 -3.87 10.16 14.71
N PRO A 37 -5.09 9.60 14.84
CA PRO A 37 -5.71 8.82 13.77
C PRO A 37 -5.92 9.57 12.44
N ARG A 38 -6.08 10.90 12.50
CA ARG A 38 -6.27 11.78 11.33
C ARG A 38 -5.03 11.89 10.46
N GLU A 39 -3.86 11.61 11.01
CA GLU A 39 -2.57 11.71 10.31
C GLU A 39 -2.17 10.40 9.59
N LEU A 40 -3.03 9.37 9.62
CA LEU A 40 -2.77 8.08 8.97
C LEU A 40 -2.30 8.22 7.51
N PRO A 41 -2.96 9.03 6.64
CA PRO A 41 -2.52 9.15 5.26
C PRO A 41 -1.11 9.73 5.14
N HIS A 42 -0.78 10.74 5.97
CA HIS A 42 0.55 11.34 6.00
C HIS A 42 1.61 10.33 6.49
N LEU A 43 1.30 9.58 7.54
CA LEU A 43 2.19 8.54 8.06
C LEU A 43 2.47 7.45 7.03
N LEU A 44 1.43 6.94 6.35
CA LEU A 44 1.57 5.90 5.32
C LEU A 44 2.34 6.39 4.10
N GLN A 45 2.09 7.61 3.61
CA GLN A 45 2.86 8.21 2.51
C GLN A 45 4.35 8.27 2.82
N ARG A 46 4.69 8.63 4.06
CA ARG A 46 6.10 8.70 4.50
C ARG A 46 6.74 7.34 4.70
N LEU A 47 5.97 6.33 5.08
CA LEU A 47 6.44 4.96 5.21
C LEU A 47 6.69 4.31 3.84
N LEU A 48 5.91 4.68 2.82
CA LEU A 48 5.90 4.04 1.50
C LEU A 48 7.29 3.92 0.88
N ARG A 49 8.11 4.98 0.93
CA ARG A 49 9.48 4.97 0.40
C ARG A 49 10.36 3.87 0.99
N TYR A 50 10.15 3.51 2.26
CA TYR A 50 10.93 2.47 2.95
C TYR A 50 10.48 1.05 2.57
N LEU A 51 9.26 0.87 2.04
CA LEU A 51 8.80 -0.41 1.50
C LEU A 51 9.47 -0.72 0.15
N PHE A 52 9.94 0.30 -0.55
CA PHE A 52 10.64 0.21 -1.84
C PHE A 52 12.15 0.47 -1.71
N ASP A 53 12.69 0.45 -0.50
CA ASP A 53 14.13 0.62 -0.26
C ASP A 53 14.93 -0.54 -0.88
N GLU A 54 16.15 -0.27 -1.37
CA GLU A 54 17.02 -1.30 -1.93
C GLU A 54 17.48 -2.33 -0.88
N ASP A 55 17.60 -1.91 0.39
CA ASP A 55 18.01 -2.78 1.48
C ASP A 55 16.85 -3.66 1.97
N TRP A 56 17.09 -4.97 1.97
CA TRP A 56 16.14 -5.97 2.43
C TRP A 56 15.71 -5.76 3.89
N GLN A 57 16.64 -5.38 4.78
CA GLN A 57 16.32 -5.20 6.20
C GLN A 57 15.45 -3.96 6.43
N THR A 58 15.68 -2.90 5.66
CA THR A 58 14.83 -1.70 5.64
C THR A 58 13.41 -2.05 5.19
N ARG A 59 13.25 -2.80 4.09
CA ARG A 59 11.92 -3.26 3.64
C ARG A 59 11.20 -4.11 4.69
N LYS A 60 11.92 -5.05 5.33
CA LYS A 60 11.38 -5.88 6.41
C LYS A 60 10.91 -5.02 7.60
N ALA A 61 11.70 -4.03 8.00
CA ALA A 61 11.35 -3.12 9.09
C ALA A 61 10.16 -2.22 8.74
N ALA A 62 10.08 -1.74 7.51
CA ALA A 62 8.94 -0.97 7.00
C ALA A 62 7.64 -1.80 6.99
N ALA A 63 7.71 -3.07 6.60
CA ALA A 63 6.57 -3.99 6.68
C ALA A 63 6.11 -4.22 8.12
N ALA A 64 7.04 -4.38 9.07
CA ALA A 64 6.70 -4.48 10.49
C ALA A 64 6.07 -3.19 11.04
N ALA A 65 6.52 -2.02 10.57
CA ALA A 65 5.89 -0.74 10.90
C ALA A 65 4.47 -0.65 10.33
N LEU A 66 4.26 -1.07 9.08
CA LEU A 66 2.93 -1.11 8.46
C LEU A 66 1.97 -2.00 9.24
N GLN A 67 2.43 -3.18 9.67
CA GLN A 67 1.66 -4.06 10.55
C GLN A 67 1.28 -3.33 11.85
N ALA A 68 2.26 -2.77 12.58
CA ALA A 68 2.01 -2.08 13.85
C ALA A 68 1.06 -0.87 13.70
N ILE A 69 1.13 -0.17 12.56
CA ILE A 69 0.19 0.90 12.21
C ILE A 69 -1.20 0.33 11.98
N SER A 70 -1.34 -0.73 11.19
CA SER A 70 -2.64 -1.35 10.89
C SER A 70 -3.34 -1.87 12.16
N GLU A 71 -2.60 -2.49 13.09
CA GLU A 71 -3.12 -2.94 14.40
C GLU A 71 -3.59 -1.77 15.28
N ALA A 72 -3.16 -0.54 14.99
CA ALA A 72 -3.56 0.67 15.70
C ALA A 72 -4.71 1.43 15.00
N VAL A 73 -5.12 1.02 13.80
CA VAL A 73 -6.30 1.56 13.11
C VAL A 73 -7.54 0.81 13.63
N PRO A 74 -8.60 1.51 14.05
CA PRO A 74 -9.86 0.87 14.43
C PRO A 74 -10.40 0.00 13.28
N GLU A 75 -10.99 -1.14 13.63
CA GLU A 75 -11.66 -1.98 12.65
C GLU A 75 -12.76 -1.19 11.94
N TRP A 76 -12.76 -1.26 10.61
CA TRP A 76 -13.78 -0.60 9.80
C TRP A 76 -15.01 -1.50 9.73
N THR A 77 -16.07 -1.10 10.43
CA THR A 77 -17.37 -1.75 10.41
C THR A 77 -18.36 -0.88 9.62
N PRO A 78 -18.53 -1.11 8.31
CA PRO A 78 -19.50 -0.35 7.52
C PRO A 78 -20.92 -0.65 8.01
N GLU A 79 -21.79 0.37 7.97
CA GLU A 79 -23.23 0.16 8.14
C GLU A 79 -23.76 -0.55 6.89
N HIS A 80 -24.33 -1.74 7.10
CA HIS A 80 -25.03 -2.46 6.04
C HIS A 80 -26.50 -2.03 6.04
N PRO A 81 -27.11 -1.78 4.87
CA PRO A 81 -28.55 -1.59 4.76
C PRO A 81 -29.30 -2.76 5.42
N ALA A 82 -30.37 -2.46 6.16
CA ALA A 82 -31.16 -3.46 6.86
C ALA A 82 -31.96 -4.39 5.91
N GLU A 83 -32.21 -3.92 4.69
CA GLU A 83 -32.84 -4.68 3.63
C GLU A 83 -31.90 -4.73 2.42
N GLU A 84 -31.80 -5.90 1.80
CA GLU A 84 -31.07 -6.09 0.54
C GLU A 84 -31.81 -5.35 -0.58
N ASP A 85 -31.20 -4.28 -1.11
CA ASP A 85 -31.67 -3.62 -2.31
C ASP A 85 -31.09 -4.34 -3.53
N ALA A 86 -31.86 -5.29 -4.06
CA ALA A 86 -31.46 -6.10 -5.22
C ALA A 86 -31.20 -5.25 -6.48
N GLU A 87 -31.85 -4.09 -6.63
CA GLU A 87 -31.60 -3.18 -7.75
C GLU A 87 -30.26 -2.45 -7.56
N ALA A 88 -29.97 -1.96 -6.35
CA ALA A 88 -28.68 -1.35 -6.04
C ALA A 88 -27.52 -2.35 -6.15
N GLU A 89 -27.72 -3.60 -5.70
CA GLU A 89 -26.70 -4.64 -5.84
C GLU A 89 -26.49 -5.05 -7.30
N ALA A 90 -27.57 -5.15 -8.10
CA ALA A 90 -27.47 -5.40 -9.53
C ALA A 90 -26.74 -4.26 -10.25
N ALA A 91 -27.05 -3.00 -9.94
CA ALA A 91 -26.39 -1.83 -10.50
C ALA A 91 -24.89 -1.77 -10.11
N ALA A 92 -24.55 -2.08 -8.86
CA ALA A 92 -23.14 -2.16 -8.42
C ALA A 92 -22.38 -3.29 -9.12
N ARG A 93 -23.01 -4.45 -9.32
CA ARG A 93 -22.43 -5.58 -10.08
C ARG A 93 -22.25 -5.24 -11.55
N GLU A 94 -23.19 -4.51 -12.16
CA GLU A 94 -23.08 -4.02 -13.53
C GLU A 94 -21.96 -2.98 -13.66
N GLU A 95 -21.84 -2.04 -12.72
CA GLU A 95 -20.73 -1.07 -12.68
C GLU A 95 -19.37 -1.76 -12.51
N ALA A 96 -19.32 -2.81 -11.69
CA ALA A 96 -18.12 -3.62 -11.48
C ALA A 96 -17.82 -4.60 -12.64
N ALA A 97 -18.76 -4.79 -13.58
CA ALA A 97 -18.60 -5.76 -14.66
C ALA A 97 -17.39 -5.40 -15.54
N GLY A 98 -16.41 -6.30 -15.59
CA GLY A 98 -15.15 -6.09 -16.30
C GLY A 98 -14.11 -5.23 -15.55
N ALA A 99 -14.47 -4.63 -14.41
CA ALA A 99 -13.53 -3.93 -13.54
C ALA A 99 -12.92 -4.85 -12.47
N TRP A 100 -13.66 -5.87 -12.02
CA TRP A 100 -13.23 -6.77 -10.95
C TRP A 100 -12.83 -8.15 -11.48
N LEU A 101 -11.81 -8.73 -10.85
CA LEU A 101 -11.40 -10.11 -11.12
C LEU A 101 -12.33 -11.07 -10.38
N SER A 102 -12.71 -12.16 -11.03
CA SER A 102 -13.46 -13.26 -10.41
C SER A 102 -12.61 -14.51 -10.32
N PHE A 103 -12.60 -15.14 -9.14
CA PHE A 103 -11.92 -16.42 -8.99
C PHE A 103 -12.56 -17.51 -9.86
N ALA A 104 -13.87 -17.42 -10.16
CA ALA A 104 -14.55 -18.39 -11.02
C ALA A 104 -14.08 -18.34 -12.48
N SER A 105 -13.56 -17.20 -12.94
CA SER A 105 -13.01 -17.03 -14.29
C SER A 105 -11.49 -17.17 -14.33
N PHE A 106 -10.85 -17.56 -13.23
CA PHE A 106 -9.40 -17.74 -13.19
C PHE A 106 -8.99 -19.01 -13.97
N ASP A 107 -8.12 -18.84 -14.97
CA ASP A 107 -7.54 -19.94 -15.74
C ASP A 107 -6.00 -19.85 -15.72
N MET A 108 -5.37 -20.79 -15.02
CA MET A 108 -3.91 -20.88 -14.91
C MET A 108 -3.22 -21.03 -16.27
N SER A 109 -3.85 -21.74 -17.22
CA SER A 109 -3.25 -21.97 -18.55
C SER A 109 -3.13 -20.66 -19.32
N GLN A 110 -4.16 -19.81 -19.22
CA GLN A 110 -4.15 -18.47 -19.83
C GLN A 110 -3.13 -17.55 -19.16
N VAL A 111 -3.01 -17.61 -17.83
CA VAL A 111 -2.02 -16.82 -17.09
C VAL A 111 -0.60 -17.21 -17.48
N LEU A 112 -0.30 -18.51 -17.61
CA LEU A 112 1.03 -18.97 -18.01
C LEU A 112 1.35 -18.70 -19.49
N ALA A 113 0.34 -18.74 -20.37
CA ALA A 113 0.53 -18.51 -21.80
C ALA A 113 0.68 -17.02 -22.16
N ASN A 114 -0.04 -16.13 -21.48
CA ASN A 114 -0.13 -14.72 -21.85
C ASN A 114 0.42 -13.75 -20.78
N GLY A 115 0.70 -14.22 -19.56
CA GLY A 115 1.15 -13.36 -18.47
C GLY A 115 2.55 -12.78 -18.71
N ALA A 116 2.73 -11.52 -18.33
CA ALA A 116 4.05 -10.88 -18.35
C ALA A 116 4.97 -11.52 -17.28
N PRO A 117 6.19 -11.96 -17.64
CA PRO A 117 7.12 -12.53 -16.68
C PRO A 117 7.63 -11.46 -15.71
N LEU A 118 7.39 -11.68 -14.41
CA LEU A 118 7.92 -10.82 -13.35
C LEU A 118 9.35 -11.28 -13.00
N LEU A 119 10.35 -10.57 -13.54
CA LEU A 119 11.77 -10.83 -13.31
C LEU A 119 12.28 -10.03 -12.10
N ALA A 120 13.59 -10.10 -11.84
CA ALA A 120 14.21 -9.26 -10.83
C ALA A 120 13.93 -7.78 -11.15
N SER A 121 13.24 -7.10 -10.23
CA SER A 121 13.00 -5.67 -10.35
C SER A 121 14.34 -4.92 -10.23
N GLY A 122 14.59 -4.04 -11.19
CA GLY A 122 15.74 -3.13 -11.17
C GLY A 122 15.54 -1.92 -10.27
N GLY A 123 14.39 -1.78 -9.58
CA GLY A 123 14.09 -0.62 -8.74
C GLY A 123 13.66 0.64 -9.50
N GLU A 124 14.11 0.80 -10.75
CA GLU A 124 13.82 1.96 -11.62
C GLU A 124 12.31 2.23 -11.83
N GLU A 125 11.48 1.19 -11.75
CA GLU A 125 10.01 1.30 -11.83
C GLU A 125 9.38 2.02 -10.63
N PHE A 126 10.09 2.13 -9.51
CA PHE A 126 9.70 2.87 -8.31
C PHE A 126 10.41 4.23 -8.21
N GLU A 127 11.51 4.43 -8.95
CA GLU A 127 12.20 5.71 -9.07
C GLU A 127 11.43 6.73 -9.94
N GLU A 128 10.37 6.31 -10.65
CA GLU A 128 9.39 7.20 -11.31
C GLU A 128 8.56 8.05 -10.30
N GLU A 129 9.15 8.47 -9.19
CA GLU A 129 8.75 9.66 -8.47
C GLU A 129 9.55 10.85 -9.01
N VAL A 130 8.83 11.77 -9.67
CA VAL A 130 9.26 13.10 -10.16
C VAL A 130 9.82 13.16 -11.59
N SER A 131 9.27 12.38 -12.54
CA SER A 131 9.37 12.74 -13.97
C SER A 131 8.07 13.40 -14.42
N THR A 132 8.13 14.74 -14.47
CA THR A 132 7.11 15.72 -14.86
C THR A 132 6.08 16.07 -13.78
N GLU A 133 6.04 17.35 -13.42
CA GLU A 133 5.09 18.02 -12.51
C GLU A 133 3.62 18.00 -13.01
N ALA A 134 3.18 17.02 -13.82
CA ALA A 134 1.92 17.11 -14.56
C ALA A 134 0.95 15.93 -14.39
N GLU A 135 1.38 14.74 -14.00
CA GLU A 135 0.46 13.60 -13.91
C GLU A 135 -0.10 13.43 -12.49
N ARG A 136 -1.43 13.51 -12.37
CA ARG A 136 -2.10 13.28 -11.08
C ARG A 136 -1.95 11.81 -10.68
N PRO A 137 -1.76 11.47 -9.40
CA PRO A 137 -1.61 10.09 -8.94
C PRO A 137 -2.71 9.13 -9.42
N ARG A 138 -3.95 9.64 -9.57
CA ARG A 138 -5.08 8.88 -10.11
C ARG A 138 -4.88 8.48 -11.57
N ASP A 139 -4.34 9.38 -12.39
CA ASP A 139 -4.15 9.15 -13.83
C ASP A 139 -3.06 8.07 -14.04
N ARG A 140 -2.00 8.11 -13.22
CA ARG A 140 -0.97 7.05 -13.14
C ARG A 140 -1.56 5.68 -12.80
N LEU A 141 -2.40 5.59 -11.75
CA LEU A 141 -3.06 4.33 -11.37
C LEU A 141 -3.98 3.78 -12.46
N LEU A 142 -4.72 4.66 -13.15
CA LEU A 142 -5.58 4.25 -14.26
C LEU A 142 -4.78 3.72 -15.45
N ARG A 143 -3.61 4.33 -15.74
CA ARG A 143 -2.68 3.83 -16.76
C ARG A 143 -2.17 2.44 -16.38
N GLN A 144 -1.63 2.27 -15.17
CA GLN A 144 -1.13 0.99 -14.67
C GLN A 144 -2.21 -0.10 -14.71
N ARG A 145 -3.45 0.24 -14.34
CA ARG A 145 -4.58 -0.69 -14.44
C ARG A 145 -4.85 -1.15 -15.87
N ARG A 146 -4.76 -0.25 -16.86
CA ARG A 146 -4.92 -0.64 -18.28
C ARG A 146 -3.84 -1.60 -18.75
N VAL A 147 -2.61 -1.42 -18.27
CA VAL A 147 -1.49 -2.32 -18.59
C VAL A 147 -1.73 -3.72 -18.00
N LEU A 148 -2.30 -3.82 -16.80
CA LEU A 148 -2.63 -5.11 -16.17
C LEU A 148 -3.76 -5.89 -16.87
N GLN A 149 -4.55 -5.24 -17.72
CA GLN A 149 -5.70 -5.84 -18.42
C GLN A 149 -5.38 -6.22 -19.87
N GLN A 150 -4.16 -5.93 -20.35
CA GLN A 150 -3.66 -6.31 -21.68
C GLN A 150 -2.92 -7.63 -21.61
#